data_AF-A0A971JJT4-F1
#
_entry.id   AF-A0A971JJT4-F1
#
_cell.length_a   1.000
_cell.length_b   1.000
_cell.length_c   1.000
_cell.angle_alpha   90.00
_cell.angle_beta   90.00
_cell.angle_gamma   90.00
#
_symmetry.space_group_name_H-M   'P 1'
#
loop_
_entity.id
_entity.type
_entity.pdbx_description
1 polymer ?
#
loop_
_entity_poly.entity_id
_entity_poly.type
_entity_poly.pdbx_seq_one_letter_code
_entity_poly.pdbx_strand_id
1 'polypeptide(L)'
;MKRQNISPERKTVYYVGLTLIILGFLSFGSTFVSFITHFGDFTHMQVIAKSIMIRAFGGLGMMMVGMVLAGIGSRGLAGSGLVLDPQRAREDVEPWARMAGGVIKDAVEETGIRLGSAPPENADNPDFDEKLRKLHQLYKDGIITEEEYLKGKEEILGAL
;
A
#
# COMPACT_ATOMS: atom_id res chain seq x y z
N MET A 1 12.08 -29.99 -11.52
CA MET A 1 12.21 -28.58 -11.07
C MET A 1 12.98 -27.78 -12.12
N LYS A 2 12.31 -26.86 -12.81
CA LYS A 2 12.91 -26.05 -13.89
C LYS A 2 13.77 -24.97 -13.23
N ARG A 3 15.10 -25.07 -13.30
CA ARG A 3 16.02 -24.04 -12.79
C ARG A 3 15.74 -22.76 -13.58
N GLN A 4 15.08 -21.79 -12.97
CA GLN A 4 14.89 -20.48 -13.60
C GLN A 4 16.29 -19.84 -13.73
N ASN A 5 16.78 -19.78 -14.97
CA ASN A 5 18.04 -19.11 -15.26
C ASN A 5 17.86 -17.61 -14.98
N ILE A 6 18.32 -17.17 -13.82
CA ILE A 6 18.43 -15.76 -13.47
C ILE A 6 19.39 -15.13 -14.49
N SER A 7 19.01 -14.01 -15.12
CA SER A 7 19.89 -13.39 -16.11
C SER A 7 21.24 -13.03 -15.47
N PRO A 8 22.38 -13.25 -16.16
CA PRO A 8 23.71 -12.97 -15.63
C PRO A 8 23.84 -11.53 -15.12
N GLU A 9 23.23 -10.59 -15.83
CA GLU A 9 23.19 -9.16 -15.50
C GLU A 9 22.54 -8.89 -14.13
N ARG A 10 21.40 -9.52 -13.83
CA ARG A 10 20.71 -9.37 -12.54
C ARG A 10 21.54 -9.89 -11.39
N LYS A 11 22.23 -11.00 -11.62
CA LYS A 11 23.14 -11.61 -10.64
C LYS A 11 24.31 -10.66 -10.34
N THR A 12 24.91 -10.06 -11.37
CA THR A 12 25.99 -9.08 -11.21
C THR A 12 25.53 -7.85 -10.43
N VAL A 13 24.39 -7.26 -10.79
CA VAL A 13 23.84 -6.08 -10.08
C VAL A 13 23.55 -6.40 -8.60
N TYR A 14 23.02 -7.60 -8.32
CA TYR A 14 22.80 -8.06 -6.96
C TYR A 14 24.11 -8.15 -6.15
N TYR A 15 25.15 -8.78 -6.68
CA TYR A 15 26.43 -8.92 -5.97
C TYR A 15 27.19 -7.60 -5.83
N VAL A 16 27.10 -6.71 -6.81
CA VAL A 16 27.63 -5.34 -6.68
C VAL A 16 26.92 -4.61 -5.55
N GLY A 17 25.59 -4.66 -5.51
CA GLY A 17 24.79 -4.09 -4.42
C GLY A 17 25.14 -4.68 -3.05
N LEU A 18 25.27 -6.00 -2.97
CA LEU A 18 25.67 -6.70 -1.74
C LEU A 18 27.08 -6.29 -1.28
N THR A 19 28.03 -6.16 -2.21
CA THR A 19 29.40 -5.72 -1.91
C THR A 19 29.40 -4.30 -1.33
N LEU A 20 28.62 -3.39 -1.93
CA LEU A 20 28.46 -2.02 -1.43
C LEU A 20 27.83 -1.98 -0.04
N ILE A 21 26.83 -2.83 0.24
CA ILE A 21 26.25 -2.95 1.58
C ILE A 21 27.31 -3.38 2.59
N ILE A 22 28.10 -4.40 2.28
CA ILE A 22 29.13 -4.91 3.19
C ILE A 22 30.19 -3.83 3.44
N LEU A 23 30.69 -3.17 2.41
CA LEU A 23 31.68 -2.10 2.55
C LEU A 23 31.11 -0.90 3.32
N GLY A 24 29.88 -0.50 3.02
CA GLY A 24 29.19 0.58 3.73
C GLY A 24 28.97 0.24 5.20
N PHE A 25 28.58 -1.00 5.51
CA PHE A 25 28.41 -1.49 6.88
C PHE A 25 29.73 -1.51 7.64
N LEU A 26 30.82 -1.96 7.02
CA LEU A 26 32.16 -1.93 7.64
C LEU A 26 32.62 -0.49 7.90
N SER A 27 32.42 0.41 6.93
CA SER A 27 32.75 1.83 7.09
C SER A 27 31.94 2.48 8.20
N PHE A 28 30.62 2.27 8.23
CA PHE A 28 29.72 2.76 9.28
C PHE A 28 30.06 2.15 10.64
N GLY A 29 30.26 0.84 10.71
CA GLY A 29 30.67 0.12 11.93
C GLY A 29 32.00 0.63 12.51
N SER A 30 32.94 1.05 11.65
CA SER A 30 34.22 1.63 12.08
C SER A 30 34.06 2.90 12.92
N THR A 31 32.92 3.60 12.80
CA THR A 31 32.63 4.80 13.58
C THR A 31 32.43 4.48 15.06
N PHE A 32 31.82 3.35 15.39
CA PHE A 32 31.65 2.88 16.78
C PHE A 32 32.99 2.51 17.40
N VAL A 33 33.86 1.82 16.65
CA VAL A 33 35.22 1.51 17.11
C VAL A 33 36.00 2.80 17.37
N SER A 34 35.88 3.79 16.47
CA SER A 34 36.54 5.09 16.64
C SER A 34 35.99 5.86 17.85
N PHE A 35 34.68 5.78 18.10
CA PHE A 35 34.06 6.40 19.25
C PHE A 35 34.54 5.78 20.57
N ILE A 36 34.55 4.44 20.68
CA ILE A 36 34.99 3.73 21.88
C ILE A 36 36.48 4.00 22.17
N THR A 37 37.32 4.01 21.13
CA THR A 37 38.77 4.20 21.30
C THR A 37 39.16 5.62 21.71
N HIS A 38 38.35 6.62 21.37
CA HIS A 38 38.60 8.02 21.69
C HIS A 38 37.65 8.55 22.78
N PHE A 39 36.92 7.67 23.46
CA PHE A 39 35.96 8.07 24.48
C PHE A 39 36.69 8.69 25.68
N GLY A 40 36.45 9.98 25.93
CA GLY A 40 37.09 10.74 27.00
C GLY A 40 38.37 11.49 26.58
N ASP A 41 38.84 11.36 25.34
CA ASP A 41 39.90 12.20 24.78
C ASP A 41 39.29 13.43 24.09
N PHE A 42 39.56 14.61 24.67
CA PHE A 42 39.04 15.89 24.18
C PHE A 42 40.06 16.71 23.37
N THR A 43 41.30 16.25 23.22
CA THR A 43 42.39 17.06 22.65
C THR A 43 42.18 17.33 21.15
N HIS A 44 41.59 16.40 20.41
CA HIS A 44 41.39 16.50 18.95
C HIS A 44 39.94 16.30 18.50
N MET A 45 38.98 16.71 19.34
CA MET A 45 37.55 16.46 19.12
C MET A 45 37.05 16.84 17.72
N GLN A 46 37.41 18.01 17.19
CA GLN A 46 36.89 18.47 15.89
C GLN A 46 37.33 17.57 14.74
N VAL A 47 38.59 17.11 14.75
CA VAL A 47 39.16 16.24 13.71
C VAL A 47 38.53 14.85 13.79
N ILE A 48 38.42 14.31 15.01
CA ILE A 48 37.81 13.01 15.29
C ILE A 48 36.33 13.02 14.87
N ALA A 49 35.57 14.04 15.29
CA ALA A 49 34.16 14.19 14.97
C ALA A 49 33.93 14.31 13.46
N LYS A 50 34.72 15.12 12.74
CA LYS A 50 34.61 15.24 11.29
C LYS A 50 34.87 13.90 10.58
N SER A 51 35.88 13.15 11.00
CA SER A 51 36.19 11.82 10.46
C SER A 51 35.07 10.80 10.72
N ILE A 52 34.51 10.81 11.93
CA ILE A 52 33.37 9.96 12.30
C ILE A 52 32.15 10.30 11.43
N MET A 53 31.82 11.58 11.29
CA MET A 53 30.68 12.04 10.48
C MET A 53 30.82 11.63 9.02
N ILE A 54 31.98 11.88 8.38
CA ILE A 54 32.21 11.52 6.97
C ILE A 54 32.05 10.01 6.76
N ARG A 55 32.63 9.19 7.65
CA ARG A 55 32.52 7.73 7.56
C ARG A 55 31.11 7.21 7.87
N ALA A 56 30.40 7.86 8.79
CA ALA A 56 29.02 7.52 9.14
C ALA A 56 28.08 7.77 7.95
N PHE A 57 28.05 9.00 7.44
CA PHE A 57 27.18 9.36 6.31
C PHE A 57 27.62 8.70 5.00
N GLY A 58 28.93 8.58 4.77
CA GLY A 58 29.47 7.85 3.63
C GLY A 58 29.11 6.37 3.67
N GLY A 59 29.28 5.72 4.82
CA GLY A 59 28.92 4.32 5.02
C GLY A 59 27.42 4.07 4.88
N LEU A 60 26.59 4.91 5.50
CA LEU A 60 25.14 4.81 5.41
C LEU A 60 24.65 5.05 3.96
N GLY A 61 25.18 6.05 3.28
CA GLY A 61 24.87 6.33 1.88
C GLY A 61 25.22 5.15 0.97
N MET A 62 26.40 4.56 1.15
CA MET A 62 26.84 3.38 0.41
C MET A 62 25.95 2.16 0.67
N MET A 63 25.51 1.96 1.92
CA MET A 63 24.54 0.92 2.27
C MET A 63 23.20 1.15 1.56
N MET A 64 22.68 2.37 1.56
CA MET A 64 21.41 2.70 0.91
C MET A 64 21.46 2.43 -0.60
N VAL A 65 22.52 2.89 -1.27
CA VAL A 65 22.73 2.61 -2.70
C VAL A 65 22.85 1.11 -2.95
N GLY A 66 23.63 0.41 -2.13
CA GLY A 66 23.78 -1.04 -2.23
C GLY A 66 22.47 -1.81 -2.01
N MET A 67 21.61 -1.38 -1.07
CA MET A 67 20.29 -1.95 -0.84
C MET A 67 19.37 -1.78 -2.03
N VAL A 68 19.36 -0.59 -2.66
CA VAL A 68 18.58 -0.34 -3.88
C VAL A 68 19.06 -1.26 -5.01
N LEU A 69 20.37 -1.33 -5.25
CA LEU A 69 20.95 -2.19 -6.30
C LEU A 69 20.67 -3.68 -6.05
N ALA A 70 20.85 -4.16 -4.82
CA ALA A 70 20.53 -5.54 -4.46
C ALA A 70 19.02 -5.83 -4.57
N GLY A 71 18.17 -4.85 -4.24
CA GLY A 71 16.73 -4.92 -4.44
C GLY A 71 16.34 -5.10 -5.91
N ILE A 72 16.94 -4.30 -6.80
CA ILE A 72 16.74 -4.37 -8.25
C ILE A 72 17.27 -5.70 -8.82
N GLY A 73 18.47 -6.14 -8.41
CA GLY A 73 19.04 -7.40 -8.88
C GLY A 73 18.19 -8.62 -8.49
N SER A 74 17.73 -8.67 -7.24
CA SER A 74 16.93 -9.79 -6.71
C SER A 74 15.53 -9.86 -7.33
N ARG A 75 14.80 -8.73 -7.40
CA ARG A 75 13.41 -8.68 -7.90
C ARG A 75 13.29 -8.44 -9.40
N GLY A 76 14.37 -8.01 -10.06
CA GLY A 76 14.34 -7.51 -11.44
C GLY A 76 13.65 -6.15 -11.53
N LEU A 77 13.75 -5.49 -12.69
CA LEU A 77 13.14 -4.16 -12.92
C LEU A 77 11.60 -4.16 -12.75
N ALA A 78 10.96 -5.29 -13.11
CA ALA A 78 9.52 -5.48 -12.94
C ALA A 78 9.12 -5.65 -11.47
N GLY A 79 9.92 -6.38 -10.68
CA GLY A 79 9.65 -6.59 -9.26
C GLY A 79 10.17 -5.47 -8.35
N SER A 80 10.98 -4.53 -8.85
CA SER A 80 11.41 -3.33 -8.12
C SER A 80 10.46 -2.14 -8.28
N GLY A 81 9.35 -2.30 -9.01
CA GLY A 81 8.38 -1.23 -9.29
C GLY A 81 8.84 -0.18 -10.32
N LEU A 82 10.00 -0.39 -10.96
CA LEU A 82 10.54 0.52 -11.99
C LEU A 82 9.89 0.30 -13.37
N VAL A 83 9.47 -0.93 -13.66
CA VAL A 83 8.72 -1.28 -14.87
C VAL A 83 7.44 -1.99 -14.44
N LEU A 84 6.38 -1.22 -14.21
CA LEU A 84 5.04 -1.75 -13.96
C LEU A 84 4.32 -1.85 -15.31
N ASP A 85 4.00 -3.06 -15.74
CA ASP A 85 2.98 -3.26 -16.76
C ASP A 85 1.63 -3.41 -16.03
N PRO A 86 0.81 -2.34 -15.95
CA PRO A 86 -0.43 -2.35 -15.18
C PRO A 86 -1.46 -3.33 -15.74
N GLN A 87 -1.35 -3.73 -17.01
CA GLN A 87 -2.26 -4.69 -17.63
C GLN A 87 -1.92 -6.12 -17.17
N ARG A 88 -0.65 -6.51 -17.25
CA ARG A 88 -0.19 -7.80 -16.71
C ARG A 88 -0.42 -7.95 -15.21
N ALA A 89 -0.21 -6.88 -14.45
CA ALA A 89 -0.48 -6.90 -13.01
C ALA A 89 -1.97 -7.16 -12.71
N ARG A 90 -2.90 -6.67 -13.55
CA ARG A 90 -4.33 -6.95 -13.43
C ARG A 90 -4.68 -8.40 -13.77
N GLU A 91 -4.08 -8.96 -14.81
CA GLU A 91 -4.26 -10.36 -15.19
C GLU A 91 -3.74 -11.33 -14.12
N ASP A 92 -2.59 -11.02 -13.51
CA ASP A 92 -1.99 -11.85 -12.45
C ASP A 92 -2.82 -11.87 -11.15
N VAL A 93 -3.49 -10.76 -10.81
CA VAL A 93 -4.33 -10.67 -9.61
C VAL A 93 -5.78 -11.10 -9.86
N GLU A 94 -6.21 -11.24 -11.11
CA GLU A 94 -7.57 -11.57 -11.50
C GLU A 94 -8.09 -12.87 -10.82
N PRO A 95 -7.32 -13.98 -10.74
CA PRO A 95 -7.77 -15.19 -10.07
C PRO A 95 -8.02 -14.97 -8.57
N TRP A 96 -7.15 -14.20 -7.91
CA TRP A 96 -7.25 -13.90 -6.47
C TRP A 96 -8.40 -12.94 -6.17
N ALA A 97 -8.58 -11.92 -7.02
CA ALA A 97 -9.71 -11.01 -6.93
C ALA A 97 -11.05 -11.74 -7.09
N ARG A 98 -11.13 -12.70 -8.02
CA ARG A 98 -12.31 -13.58 -8.17
C ARG A 98 -12.57 -14.44 -6.95
N MET A 99 -11.54 -15.06 -6.38
CA MET A 99 -11.67 -15.88 -5.16
C MET A 99 -12.10 -15.04 -3.96
N ALA A 100 -11.50 -13.87 -3.75
CA ALA A 100 -11.88 -12.96 -2.68
C ALA A 100 -13.33 -12.46 -2.81
N GLY A 101 -13.76 -12.13 -4.04
CA GLY A 101 -15.14 -11.75 -4.33
C GLY A 101 -16.15 -12.86 -4.03
N GLY A 102 -15.80 -14.12 -4.31
CA GLY A 102 -16.61 -15.28 -3.95
C GLY A 102 -16.81 -15.41 -2.44
N VAL A 103 -15.72 -15.36 -1.67
CA VAL A 103 -15.77 -15.47 -0.19
C VAL A 103 -16.58 -14.33 0.44
N ILE A 104 -16.43 -13.10 -0.06
CA ILE A 104 -17.21 -11.96 0.43
C ILE A 104 -18.69 -12.15 0.13
N LYS A 105 -19.03 -12.59 -1.09
CA LYS A 105 -20.40 -12.87 -1.48
C LYS A 105 -21.02 -13.95 -0.59
N ASP A 106 -20.32 -15.05 -0.37
CA ASP A 106 -20.78 -16.17 0.45
C ASP A 106 -21.04 -15.72 1.89
N ALA A 107 -20.15 -14.91 2.48
CA ALA A 107 -20.33 -14.38 3.83
C ALA A 107 -21.51 -13.40 3.96
N VAL A 108 -21.76 -12.59 2.91
CA VAL A 108 -22.88 -11.65 2.87
C VAL A 108 -24.22 -12.41 2.73
N GLU A 109 -24.25 -13.46 1.92
CA GLU A 109 -25.42 -14.34 1.79
C GLU A 109 -25.71 -15.10 3.10
N GLU A 110 -24.68 -15.60 3.79
CA GLU A 110 -24.83 -16.34 5.06
C GLU A 110 -25.29 -15.47 6.22
N THR A 111 -24.87 -14.20 6.27
CA THR A 111 -25.26 -13.25 7.32
C THR A 111 -26.65 -12.64 7.10
N GLY A 112 -27.31 -12.92 5.97
CA GLY A 112 -28.61 -12.35 5.62
C GLY A 112 -28.58 -10.83 5.37
N ILE A 113 -27.39 -10.23 5.30
CA ILE A 113 -27.22 -8.80 5.10
C ILE A 113 -27.35 -8.51 3.60
N ARG A 114 -28.50 -8.00 3.16
CA ARG A 114 -28.68 -7.53 1.79
C ARG A 114 -27.91 -6.22 1.56
N LEU A 115 -26.64 -6.33 1.21
CA LEU A 115 -25.87 -5.19 0.69
C LEU A 115 -26.34 -4.89 -0.74
N GLY A 116 -27.31 -4.00 -0.88
CA GLY A 116 -27.58 -3.32 -2.15
C GLY A 116 -28.88 -3.65 -2.89
N SER A 117 -29.97 -3.94 -2.20
CA SER A 117 -31.29 -3.94 -2.85
C SER A 117 -32.36 -3.50 -1.86
N ALA A 118 -33.05 -2.42 -2.18
CA ALA A 118 -34.35 -2.10 -1.61
C ALA A 118 -35.26 -3.36 -1.64
N PRO A 119 -36.23 -3.48 -0.72
CA PRO A 119 -37.07 -4.67 -0.60
C PRO A 119 -37.68 -5.07 -1.96
N PRO A 120 -37.58 -6.35 -2.38
CA PRO A 120 -38.04 -6.83 -3.70
C PRO A 120 -39.55 -6.73 -3.88
N GLU A 121 -40.29 -6.42 -2.83
CA GLU A 121 -41.73 -6.17 -2.89
C GLU A 121 -42.06 -4.88 -3.68
N ASN A 122 -41.13 -3.92 -3.74
CA ASN A 122 -41.38 -2.59 -4.33
C ASN A 122 -40.60 -2.31 -5.61
N ALA A 123 -39.69 -3.20 -6.00
CA ALA A 123 -38.93 -3.08 -7.25
C ALA A 123 -39.83 -3.12 -8.51
N ASP A 124 -41.05 -3.64 -8.37
CA ASP A 124 -42.06 -3.69 -9.42
C ASP A 124 -42.96 -2.43 -9.47
N ASN A 125 -42.86 -1.50 -8.51
CA ASN A 125 -43.60 -0.25 -8.50
C ASN A 125 -42.69 0.96 -8.78
N PRO A 126 -42.49 1.34 -10.05
CA PRO A 126 -41.60 2.43 -10.43
C PRO A 126 -41.99 3.80 -9.83
N ASP A 127 -43.28 3.98 -9.47
CA ASP A 127 -43.79 5.21 -8.87
C ASP A 127 -43.35 5.38 -7.41
N PHE A 128 -43.15 4.27 -6.68
CA PHE A 128 -42.69 4.28 -5.29
C PHE A 128 -41.23 4.73 -5.17
N ASP A 129 -40.33 4.12 -5.94
CA ASP A 129 -38.90 4.46 -5.95
C ASP A 129 -38.66 5.89 -6.43
N GLU A 130 -39.46 6.35 -7.41
CA GLU A 130 -39.38 7.72 -7.89
C GLU A 130 -39.80 8.74 -6.82
N LYS A 131 -40.86 8.45 -6.05
CA LYS A 131 -41.31 9.29 -4.92
C LYS A 131 -40.28 9.35 -3.80
N LEU A 132 -39.68 8.22 -3.41
CA LEU A 132 -38.62 8.20 -2.39
C LEU A 132 -37.38 8.98 -2.82
N ARG A 133 -36.97 8.82 -4.08
CA ARG A 133 -35.80 9.52 -4.62
C ARG A 133 -36.02 11.03 -4.68
N LYS A 134 -37.20 11.47 -5.11
CA LYS A 134 -37.58 12.90 -5.11
C LYS A 134 -37.64 13.46 -3.68
N LEU A 135 -38.24 12.72 -2.74
CA LEU A 135 -38.32 13.15 -1.34
C LEU A 135 -36.92 13.32 -0.72
N HIS A 136 -35.99 12.39 -1.00
CA HIS A 136 -34.61 12.48 -0.53
C HIS A 136 -33.83 13.65 -1.18
N GLN A 137 -34.09 13.94 -2.46
CA GLN A 137 -33.54 15.12 -3.12
C GLN A 137 -34.01 16.42 -2.45
N LEU A 138 -35.31 16.55 -2.17
CA LEU A 138 -35.88 17.74 -1.52
C LEU A 138 -35.28 17.98 -0.12
N TYR A 139 -35.00 16.92 0.64
CA TYR A 139 -34.32 17.03 1.94
C TYR A 139 -32.87 17.49 1.77
N LYS A 140 -32.14 16.89 0.82
CA LYS A 140 -30.74 17.24 0.54
C LYS A 140 -30.58 18.69 0.04
N ASP A 141 -31.56 19.17 -0.70
CA ASP A 141 -31.62 20.55 -1.20
C ASP A 141 -32.08 21.55 -0.12
N GLY A 142 -32.40 21.07 1.09
CA GLY A 142 -32.82 21.88 2.23
C GLY A 142 -34.22 22.50 2.07
N ILE A 143 -35.01 21.98 1.13
CA ILE A 143 -36.37 22.48 0.83
C ILE A 143 -37.37 21.99 1.88
N ILE A 144 -37.14 20.77 2.40
CA ILE A 144 -37.96 20.18 3.47
C ILE A 144 -37.10 19.93 4.71
N THR A 145 -37.73 20.04 5.87
CA THR A 145 -37.10 19.78 7.15
C THR A 145 -36.99 18.28 7.44
N GLU A 146 -36.14 17.90 8.40
CA GLU A 146 -35.95 16.48 8.76
C GLU A 146 -37.26 15.83 9.25
N GLU A 147 -38.08 16.59 9.98
CA GLU A 147 -39.39 16.13 10.46
C GLU A 147 -40.35 15.84 9.30
N GLU A 148 -40.37 16.70 8.29
CA GLU A 148 -41.20 16.53 7.08
C GLU A 148 -40.71 15.39 6.19
N TYR A 149 -39.39 15.21 6.10
CA TYR A 149 -38.79 14.07 5.41
C TYR A 149 -39.17 12.74 6.05
N LEU A 150 -39.11 12.66 7.39
CA LEU A 150 -39.47 11.45 8.13
C LEU A 150 -40.95 11.13 7.96
N LYS A 151 -41.83 12.14 8.09
CA LYS A 151 -43.27 11.97 7.89
C LYS A 151 -43.63 11.53 6.48
N GLY A 152 -43.03 12.16 5.45
CA GLY A 152 -43.26 11.79 4.06
C GLY A 152 -42.74 10.39 3.73
N LYS A 153 -41.63 9.98 4.34
CA LYS A 153 -41.10 8.62 4.22
C LYS A 153 -42.03 7.60 4.85
N GLU A 154 -42.58 7.88 6.03
CA GLU A 154 -43.57 7.03 6.69
C GLU A 154 -44.86 6.91 5.89
N GLU A 155 -45.34 8.00 5.30
CA GLU A 155 -46.54 8.00 4.45
C GLU A 155 -46.36 7.14 3.19
N ILE A 156 -45.19 7.24 2.54
CA ILE A 156 -44.85 6.42 1.37
C ILE A 156 -44.70 4.94 1.76
N LEU A 157 -44.14 4.65 2.94
CA LEU A 157 -43.96 3.29 3.44
C LEU A 157 -45.26 2.66 3.96
N GLY A 158 -46.19 3.45 4.50
CA GLY A 158 -47.49 3.00 5.00
C GLY A 158 -48.59 2.88 3.94
N ALA A 159 -48.33 3.37 2.72
CA ALA A 159 -49.22 3.24 1.56
C ALA A 159 -49.02 1.93 0.77
N LEU A 160 -48.21 1.02 1.29
CA LEU A 160 -48.05 -0.37 0.82
C LEU A 160 -49.11 -1.28 1.45
#